data_AF-L9XGK5-F1
#
_entry.id   AF-L9XGK5-F1
#
_cell.length_a   1.000
_cell.length_b   1.000
_cell.length_c   1.000
_cell.angle_alpha   90.00
_cell.angle_beta   90.00
_cell.angle_gamma   90.00
#
_symmetry.space_group_name_H-M   'P 1'
#
loop_
_entity.id
_entity.type
_entity.pdbx_description
1 polymer ?
#
loop_
_entity_poly.entity_id
_entity_poly.type
_entity_poly.pdbx_seq_one_letter_code
_entity_poly.pdbx_strand_id
1 'polypeptide(L)'
;MSDGHDHGHDDETATDPRPRVRAIQSLLVEKGIVSTDAVDEAISAYERDIGPQNGARVVARAWTDPEFKRRLLADAEAALDSFDFDVGMQHIQVKENTDDVHNAVVCTLCSCYPWSLLGLPPTWYKTPSYRSRMVREPRSVLDEFGLELEEDVTVDVWDSSSEIRYMVLPQRPDGTAGYDEDELTDLVTRDAMIGVERLDASSSASTERVTDGGSDESEEPFAELLGLETEPTFAAPWQARAFGVTVALYENGSGFDWSAFQERLIDEVEATPADADGVDYGDADATERTYYEQWQAALERLLVTQTDLDTETVDARATEFASGERTAEEFVGGSRVH
;
A
#
# COMPACT_ATOMS: atom_id res chain seq x y z
N MET A 1 -20.10 39.01 36.86
CA MET A 1 -19.67 38.96 35.46
C MET A 1 -18.62 37.88 35.43
N SER A 2 -19.01 36.69 34.97
CA SER A 2 -18.08 35.58 34.77
C SER A 2 -17.92 35.47 33.26
N ASP A 3 -16.81 35.97 32.76
CA ASP A 3 -16.38 35.75 31.37
C ASP A 3 -15.90 34.30 31.27
N GLY A 4 -16.74 33.45 30.70
CA GLY A 4 -16.30 32.16 30.17
C GLY A 4 -15.54 32.43 28.89
N HIS A 5 -14.25 32.07 28.87
CA HIS A 5 -13.52 31.96 27.61
C HIS A 5 -13.98 30.67 26.95
N ASP A 6 -14.76 30.86 25.89
CA ASP A 6 -15.18 29.85 24.94
C ASP A 6 -13.95 29.43 24.13
N HIS A 7 -13.51 28.18 24.32
CA HIS A 7 -12.46 27.58 23.51
C HIS A 7 -13.14 26.98 22.28
N GLY A 8 -12.86 27.56 21.10
CA GLY A 8 -13.44 27.15 19.83
C GLY A 8 -13.24 25.67 19.54
N HIS A 9 -14.35 24.95 19.39
CA HIS A 9 -14.42 23.56 18.91
C HIS A 9 -14.63 23.48 17.38
N ASP A 10 -14.51 24.61 16.67
CA ASP A 10 -14.93 24.71 15.26
C ASP A 10 -13.84 24.28 14.25
N ASP A 11 -12.60 23.96 14.68
CA ASP A 11 -11.50 23.66 13.73
C ASP A 11 -11.18 22.14 13.62
N GLU A 12 -11.32 21.37 14.71
CA GLU A 12 -11.04 19.92 14.70
C GLU A 12 -12.03 19.09 13.87
N THR A 13 -13.27 19.60 13.68
CA THR A 13 -14.29 18.90 12.87
C THR A 13 -14.10 19.11 11.37
N ALA A 14 -13.47 20.22 10.96
CA ALA A 14 -13.14 20.51 9.57
C ALA A 14 -11.93 19.71 9.07
N THR A 15 -11.02 19.35 9.98
CA THR A 15 -9.79 18.59 9.71
C THR A 15 -9.93 17.08 9.93
N ASP A 16 -11.02 16.59 10.53
CA ASP A 16 -11.25 15.15 10.68
C ASP A 16 -11.63 14.48 9.34
N PRO A 17 -10.82 13.55 8.81
CA PRO A 17 -11.12 12.90 7.52
C PRO A 17 -12.33 11.97 7.60
N ARG A 18 -12.72 11.48 8.79
CA ARG A 18 -13.79 10.47 8.94
C ARG A 18 -15.16 10.94 8.44
N PRO A 19 -15.72 12.08 8.90
CA PRO A 19 -16.98 12.60 8.37
C PRO A 19 -16.87 13.00 6.89
N ARG A 20 -15.69 13.47 6.45
CA ARG A 20 -15.45 13.91 5.08
C ARG A 20 -15.48 12.76 4.07
N VAL A 21 -14.84 11.64 4.37
CA VAL A 21 -14.93 10.41 3.56
C VAL A 21 -16.36 9.89 3.47
N ARG A 22 -17.11 9.92 4.59
CA ARG A 22 -18.54 9.53 4.59
C ARG A 22 -19.38 10.47 3.73
N ALA A 23 -19.11 11.77 3.77
CA ALA A 23 -19.78 12.76 2.95
C ALA A 23 -19.58 12.49 1.46
N ILE A 24 -18.33 12.30 1.04
CA ILE A 24 -17.98 11.98 -0.35
C ILE A 24 -18.69 10.71 -0.80
N GLN A 25 -18.58 9.61 -0.05
CA GLN A 25 -19.25 8.35 -0.40
C GLN A 25 -20.76 8.54 -0.52
N SER A 26 -21.40 9.17 0.48
CA SER A 26 -22.85 9.39 0.52
C SER A 26 -23.34 10.19 -0.69
N LEU A 27 -22.62 11.26 -1.07
CA LEU A 27 -22.96 12.09 -2.22
C LEU A 27 -22.79 11.34 -3.55
N LEU A 28 -21.74 10.54 -3.70
CA LEU A 28 -21.52 9.71 -4.89
C LEU A 28 -22.60 8.63 -5.04
N VAL A 29 -23.03 8.02 -3.94
CA VAL A 29 -24.14 7.05 -3.91
C VAL A 29 -25.46 7.72 -4.27
N GLU A 30 -25.75 8.90 -3.72
CA GLU A 30 -26.96 9.66 -4.02
C GLU A 30 -27.05 10.06 -5.50
N LYS A 31 -25.91 10.39 -6.11
CA LYS A 31 -25.79 10.69 -7.54
C LYS A 31 -25.78 9.43 -8.43
N GLY A 32 -25.77 8.23 -7.85
CA GLY A 32 -25.71 6.96 -8.59
C GLY A 32 -24.38 6.71 -9.31
N ILE A 33 -23.30 7.37 -8.88
CA ILE A 33 -21.96 7.25 -9.47
C ILE A 33 -21.25 5.99 -8.94
N VAL A 34 -21.51 5.63 -7.68
CA VAL A 34 -20.97 4.44 -7.03
C VAL A 34 -22.06 3.79 -6.17
N SER A 35 -21.98 2.47 -5.92
CA SER A 35 -22.83 1.79 -4.93
C SER A 35 -22.04 1.51 -3.64
N THR A 36 -22.74 1.29 -2.53
CA THR A 36 -22.07 0.83 -1.29
C THR A 36 -21.46 -0.55 -1.44
N ASP A 37 -22.11 -1.43 -2.21
CA ASP A 37 -21.64 -2.78 -2.45
C ASP A 37 -20.32 -2.75 -3.22
N ALA A 38 -20.18 -1.89 -4.25
CA ALA A 38 -18.92 -1.76 -4.99
C ALA A 38 -17.77 -1.27 -4.10
N VAL A 39 -18.05 -0.36 -3.14
CA VAL A 39 -17.04 0.09 -2.17
C VAL A 39 -16.65 -1.02 -1.21
N ASP A 40 -17.63 -1.77 -0.68
CA ASP A 40 -17.38 -2.89 0.24
C ASP A 40 -16.63 -4.05 -0.48
N GLU A 41 -16.97 -4.33 -1.74
CA GLU A 41 -16.29 -5.31 -2.61
C GLU A 41 -14.84 -4.91 -2.87
N ALA A 42 -14.59 -3.64 -3.23
CA ALA A 42 -13.24 -3.12 -3.42
C ALA A 42 -12.39 -3.25 -2.14
N ILE A 43 -12.95 -2.92 -0.97
CA ILE A 43 -12.23 -3.09 0.30
C ILE A 43 -11.92 -4.56 0.57
N SER A 44 -12.93 -5.43 0.45
CA SER A 44 -12.78 -6.86 0.75
C SER A 44 -11.73 -7.52 -0.15
N ALA A 45 -11.66 -7.12 -1.42
CA ALA A 45 -10.69 -7.68 -2.36
C ALA A 45 -9.25 -7.48 -1.88
N TYR A 46 -8.89 -6.28 -1.40
CA TYR A 46 -7.53 -5.98 -0.94
C TYR A 46 -7.26 -6.39 0.52
N GLU A 47 -8.30 -6.60 1.33
CA GLU A 47 -8.13 -7.14 2.68
C GLU A 47 -7.95 -8.66 2.70
N ARG A 48 -8.48 -9.38 1.69
CA ARG A 48 -8.60 -10.85 1.76
C ARG A 48 -8.01 -11.59 0.57
N ASP A 49 -8.20 -11.07 -0.63
CA ASP A 49 -8.01 -11.83 -1.86
C ASP A 49 -6.71 -11.42 -2.59
N ILE A 50 -6.29 -10.16 -2.48
CA ILE A 50 -5.14 -9.59 -3.17
C ILE A 50 -4.01 -9.32 -2.17
N GLY A 51 -2.88 -10.01 -2.33
CA GLY A 51 -1.72 -9.83 -1.46
C GLY A 51 -0.44 -10.47 -2.02
N PRO A 52 0.67 -10.41 -1.26
CA PRO A 52 1.99 -10.88 -1.68
C PRO A 52 2.05 -12.34 -2.12
N GLN A 53 1.07 -13.16 -1.73
CA GLN A 53 0.98 -14.56 -2.16
C GLN A 53 0.84 -14.70 -3.68
N ASN A 54 0.27 -13.72 -4.38
CA ASN A 54 0.21 -13.73 -5.84
C ASN A 54 1.62 -13.63 -6.45
N GLY A 55 2.41 -12.66 -6.00
CA GLY A 55 3.81 -12.52 -6.41
C GLY A 55 4.66 -13.74 -6.02
N ALA A 56 4.47 -14.28 -4.82
CA ALA A 56 5.20 -15.45 -4.34
C ALA A 56 5.01 -16.67 -5.26
N ARG A 57 3.76 -16.95 -5.67
CA ARG A 57 3.45 -18.02 -6.64
C ARG A 57 4.12 -17.79 -7.99
N VAL A 58 4.19 -16.53 -8.45
CA VAL A 58 4.89 -16.16 -9.69
C VAL A 58 6.39 -16.43 -9.59
N VAL A 59 7.00 -16.04 -8.47
CA VAL A 59 8.43 -16.26 -8.19
C VAL A 59 8.75 -17.75 -8.11
N ALA A 60 7.98 -18.52 -7.34
CA ALA A 60 8.18 -19.97 -7.19
C ALA A 60 8.11 -20.68 -8.54
N ARG A 61 7.11 -20.37 -9.36
CA ARG A 61 6.99 -20.90 -10.73
C ARG A 61 8.17 -20.50 -11.62
N ALA A 62 8.68 -19.26 -11.50
CA ALA A 62 9.85 -18.82 -12.25
C ALA A 62 11.14 -19.55 -11.80
N TRP A 63 11.22 -20.01 -10.55
CA TRP A 63 12.35 -20.81 -10.09
C TRP A 63 12.30 -22.28 -10.53
N THR A 64 11.10 -22.83 -10.79
CA THR A 64 10.91 -24.24 -11.17
C THR A 64 10.74 -24.45 -12.68
N ASP A 65 10.27 -23.44 -13.41
CA ASP A 65 10.04 -23.46 -14.86
C ASP A 65 10.87 -22.39 -15.59
N PRO A 66 12.04 -22.76 -16.15
CA PRO A 66 12.90 -21.84 -16.90
C PRO A 66 12.24 -21.25 -18.15
N GLU A 67 11.27 -21.93 -18.77
CA GLU A 67 10.56 -21.40 -19.92
C GLU A 67 9.56 -20.32 -19.49
N PHE A 68 8.84 -20.54 -18.38
CA PHE A 68 8.01 -19.53 -17.76
C PHE A 68 8.83 -18.32 -17.35
N LYS A 69 9.96 -18.49 -16.65
CA LYS A 69 10.87 -17.39 -16.28
C LYS A 69 11.28 -16.54 -17.48
N ARG A 70 11.68 -17.17 -18.58
CA ARG A 70 12.07 -16.47 -19.81
C ARG A 70 10.91 -15.65 -20.39
N ARG A 71 9.67 -16.16 -20.32
CA ARG A 71 8.48 -15.41 -20.77
C ARG A 71 8.18 -14.25 -19.83
N LEU A 72 8.19 -14.49 -18.51
CA LEU A 72 7.93 -13.49 -17.48
C LEU A 72 8.86 -12.27 -17.60
N LEU A 73 10.14 -12.49 -17.84
CA LEU A 73 11.14 -11.40 -17.98
C LEU A 73 11.04 -10.66 -19.32
N ALA A 74 10.45 -11.28 -20.35
CA ALA A 74 10.30 -10.67 -21.67
C ALA A 74 8.97 -9.91 -21.83
N ASP A 75 7.90 -10.48 -21.27
CA ASP A 75 6.52 -9.98 -21.36
C ASP A 75 5.76 -10.52 -20.13
N ALA A 76 5.77 -9.73 -19.05
CA ALA A 76 5.19 -10.15 -17.78
C ALA A 76 3.67 -10.27 -17.87
N GLU A 77 3.00 -9.35 -18.57
CA GLU A 77 1.55 -9.38 -18.76
C GLU A 77 1.10 -10.70 -19.39
N ALA A 78 1.68 -11.06 -20.55
CA ALA A 78 1.34 -12.31 -21.22
C ALA A 78 1.73 -13.57 -20.42
N ALA A 79 2.72 -13.49 -19.54
CA ALA A 79 3.08 -14.60 -18.66
C ALA A 79 2.08 -14.77 -17.50
N LEU A 80 1.63 -13.65 -16.93
CA LEU A 80 0.71 -13.58 -15.79
C LEU A 80 -0.73 -13.97 -16.16
N ASP A 81 -1.12 -13.89 -17.44
CA ASP A 81 -2.40 -14.43 -17.98
C ASP A 81 -2.66 -15.91 -17.65
N SER A 82 -1.62 -16.66 -17.25
CA SER A 82 -1.75 -18.06 -16.85
C SER A 82 -2.13 -18.28 -15.38
N PHE A 83 -2.28 -17.21 -14.60
CA PHE A 83 -2.70 -17.24 -13.20
C PHE A 83 -4.20 -16.92 -13.06
N ASP A 84 -4.72 -17.15 -11.85
CA ASP A 84 -6.12 -16.99 -11.48
C ASP A 84 -6.44 -15.60 -10.88
N PHE A 85 -5.57 -14.62 -11.08
CA PHE A 85 -5.77 -13.23 -10.69
C PHE A 85 -5.60 -12.29 -11.90
N ASP A 86 -6.25 -11.13 -11.84
CA ASP A 86 -6.13 -10.10 -12.87
C ASP A 86 -5.03 -9.08 -12.48
N VAL A 87 -4.12 -8.80 -13.41
CA VAL A 87 -3.10 -7.76 -13.24
C VAL A 87 -3.65 -6.35 -13.51
N GLY A 88 -4.87 -6.27 -14.03
CA GLY A 88 -5.55 -5.04 -14.40
C GLY A 88 -4.82 -4.33 -15.54
N MET A 89 -4.91 -3.00 -15.56
CA MET A 89 -4.15 -2.15 -16.50
C MET A 89 -2.71 -1.87 -16.03
N GLN A 90 -2.19 -2.62 -15.05
CA GLN A 90 -0.83 -2.38 -14.56
C GLN A 90 0.19 -2.95 -15.54
N HIS A 91 1.06 -2.08 -16.07
CA HIS A 91 2.15 -2.51 -16.93
C HIS A 91 3.29 -3.12 -16.09
N ILE A 92 3.22 -4.42 -15.84
CA ILE A 92 4.18 -5.11 -14.98
C ILE A 92 5.52 -5.30 -15.69
N GLN A 93 6.62 -5.01 -14.98
CA GLN A 93 7.96 -5.45 -15.37
C GLN A 93 8.66 -6.16 -14.20
N VAL A 94 9.16 -7.36 -14.46
CA VAL A 94 9.89 -8.14 -13.47
C VAL A 94 11.39 -7.92 -13.63
N LYS A 95 12.09 -7.69 -12.52
CA LYS A 95 13.54 -7.41 -12.47
C LYS A 95 14.27 -8.51 -11.72
N GLU A 96 15.05 -9.30 -12.44
CA GLU A 96 15.75 -10.47 -11.90
C GLU A 96 17.00 -10.08 -11.10
N ASN A 97 17.06 -10.54 -9.85
CA ASN A 97 18.30 -10.53 -9.07
C ASN A 97 19.23 -11.67 -9.51
N THR A 98 20.53 -11.37 -9.53
CA THR A 98 21.62 -12.30 -9.84
C THR A 98 22.75 -12.11 -8.84
N ASP A 99 23.78 -12.95 -8.94
CA ASP A 99 24.96 -12.84 -8.08
C ASP A 99 25.61 -11.44 -8.19
N ASP A 100 25.62 -10.86 -9.39
CA ASP A 100 26.27 -9.57 -9.69
C ASP A 100 25.33 -8.36 -9.64
N VAL A 101 24.00 -8.56 -9.62
CA VAL A 101 23.00 -7.48 -9.72
C VAL A 101 21.87 -7.68 -8.72
N HIS A 102 21.64 -6.67 -7.88
CA HIS A 102 20.50 -6.57 -6.99
C HIS A 102 19.60 -5.41 -7.45
N ASN A 103 18.30 -5.70 -7.58
CA ASN A 103 17.28 -4.74 -7.96
C ASN A 103 16.47 -4.36 -6.75
N ALA A 104 16.04 -3.12 -6.69
CA ALA A 104 15.08 -2.64 -5.70
C ALA A 104 14.11 -1.63 -6.30
N VAL A 105 12.89 -1.56 -5.77
CA VAL A 105 11.79 -0.78 -6.34
C VAL A 105 11.38 0.36 -5.42
N VAL A 106 11.15 1.55 -5.96
CA VAL A 106 10.65 2.72 -5.23
C VAL A 106 9.63 3.48 -6.06
N CYS A 107 8.83 4.35 -5.44
CA CYS A 107 8.10 5.40 -6.12
C CYS A 107 8.45 6.73 -5.46
N THR A 108 9.33 7.51 -6.09
CA THR A 108 9.83 8.75 -5.48
C THR A 108 8.72 9.79 -5.31
N LEU A 109 7.76 9.83 -6.25
CA LEU A 109 6.72 10.86 -6.30
C LEU A 109 5.53 10.61 -5.37
N CYS A 110 5.14 9.35 -5.17
CA CYS A 110 4.01 9.00 -4.31
C CYS A 110 4.16 7.60 -3.69
N SER A 111 3.53 6.59 -4.28
CA SER A 111 3.39 5.25 -3.69
C SER A 111 3.05 4.16 -4.72
N CYS A 112 3.35 4.39 -6.01
CA CYS A 112 3.06 3.43 -7.08
C CYS A 112 3.66 2.05 -6.79
N TYR A 113 2.83 1.02 -6.84
CA TYR A 113 3.17 -0.32 -6.36
C TYR A 113 2.38 -1.39 -7.15
N PRO A 114 2.92 -2.60 -7.39
CA PRO A 114 2.25 -3.65 -8.19
C PRO A 114 1.14 -4.34 -7.38
N TRP A 115 0.00 -3.68 -7.22
CA TRP A 115 -1.01 -4.11 -6.24
C TRP A 115 -1.56 -5.53 -6.49
N SER A 116 -1.74 -5.91 -7.75
CA SER A 116 -2.25 -7.24 -8.13
C SER A 116 -1.33 -8.39 -7.70
N LEU A 117 -0.03 -8.11 -7.53
CA LEU A 117 0.98 -9.09 -7.16
C LEU A 117 1.35 -9.01 -5.67
N LEU A 118 1.43 -7.80 -5.13
CA LEU A 118 2.01 -7.55 -3.82
C LEU A 118 1.04 -6.98 -2.78
N GLY A 119 -0.24 -6.78 -3.13
CA GLY A 119 -1.20 -6.09 -2.28
C GLY A 119 -0.91 -4.59 -2.14
N LEU A 120 -1.40 -3.97 -1.08
CA LEU A 120 -1.10 -2.56 -0.81
C LEU A 120 0.34 -2.38 -0.31
N PRO A 121 0.99 -1.24 -0.65
CA PRO A 121 2.35 -0.97 -0.21
C PRO A 121 2.44 -0.87 1.32
N PRO A 122 3.50 -1.43 1.94
CA PRO A 122 3.72 -1.31 3.37
C PRO A 122 3.93 0.15 3.77
N THR A 123 3.73 0.45 5.06
CA THR A 123 3.82 1.80 5.62
C THR A 123 5.15 2.47 5.28
N TRP A 124 6.26 1.77 5.51
CA TRP A 124 7.61 2.28 5.28
C TRP A 124 7.86 2.68 3.82
N TYR A 125 7.21 2.02 2.84
CA TYR A 125 7.38 2.30 1.41
C TYR A 125 6.85 3.70 1.04
N LYS A 126 5.83 4.17 1.75
CA LYS A 126 5.18 5.47 1.52
C LYS A 126 5.91 6.63 2.21
N THR A 127 6.86 6.33 3.10
CA THR A 127 7.58 7.36 3.87
C THR A 127 8.50 8.21 3.01
N PRO A 128 8.66 9.51 3.31
CA PRO A 128 9.63 10.35 2.62
C PRO A 128 11.08 9.87 2.78
N SER A 129 11.42 9.24 3.92
CA SER A 129 12.76 8.71 4.19
C SER A 129 13.14 7.62 3.19
N TYR A 130 12.27 6.62 2.99
CA TYR A 130 12.50 5.58 1.97
C TYR A 130 12.53 6.20 0.56
N ARG A 131 11.47 6.92 0.19
CA ARG A 131 11.25 7.41 -1.18
C ARG A 131 12.37 8.31 -1.68
N SER A 132 12.90 9.19 -0.84
CA SER A 132 13.95 10.14 -1.24
C SER A 132 15.35 9.53 -1.19
N ARG A 133 15.63 8.65 -0.21
CA ARG A 133 16.98 8.10 0.00
C ARG A 133 17.26 6.91 -0.91
N MET A 134 16.25 6.11 -1.27
CA MET A 134 16.46 4.89 -2.05
C MET A 134 17.13 5.15 -3.41
N VAL A 135 16.83 6.28 -4.07
CA VAL A 135 17.48 6.66 -5.34
C VAL A 135 18.83 7.35 -5.18
N ARG A 136 19.20 7.77 -3.97
CA ARG A 136 20.41 8.56 -3.69
C ARG A 136 21.50 7.76 -3.01
N GLU A 137 21.12 6.93 -2.04
CA GLU A 137 22.00 6.13 -1.20
C GLU A 137 21.43 4.72 -0.97
N PRO A 138 21.09 3.96 -2.03
CA PRO A 138 20.37 2.69 -1.91
C PRO A 138 21.06 1.70 -0.98
N ARG A 139 22.39 1.58 -1.03
CA ARG A 139 23.13 0.66 -0.13
C ARG A 139 22.96 1.01 1.34
N SER A 140 22.91 2.30 1.69
CA SER A 140 22.68 2.71 3.08
C SER A 140 21.25 2.43 3.52
N VAL A 141 20.27 2.57 2.62
CA VAL A 141 18.88 2.23 2.91
C VAL A 141 18.73 0.71 3.09
N LEU A 142 19.35 -0.09 2.22
CA LEU A 142 19.33 -1.55 2.32
C LEU A 142 20.00 -2.05 3.61
N ASP A 143 21.10 -1.44 4.02
CA ASP A 143 21.76 -1.71 5.32
C ASP A 143 20.81 -1.49 6.52
N GLU A 144 19.95 -0.47 6.47
CA GLU A 144 18.93 -0.22 7.49
C GLU A 144 17.84 -1.29 7.54
N PHE A 145 17.60 -2.00 6.42
CA PHE A 145 16.76 -3.20 6.38
C PHE A 145 17.52 -4.48 6.78
N GLY A 146 18.80 -4.36 7.14
CA GLY A 146 19.67 -5.50 7.47
C GLY A 146 20.27 -6.21 6.25
N LEU A 147 20.19 -5.61 5.07
CA LEU A 147 20.76 -6.15 3.83
C LEU A 147 22.08 -5.47 3.48
N GLU A 148 23.18 -6.09 3.90
CA GLU A 148 24.53 -5.72 3.47
C GLU A 148 24.87 -6.41 2.15
N LEU A 149 25.19 -5.62 1.12
CA LEU A 149 25.62 -6.13 -0.20
C LEU A 149 27.12 -5.92 -0.40
N GLU A 150 27.78 -6.91 -1.02
CA GLU A 150 29.19 -6.78 -1.40
C GLU A 150 29.42 -5.60 -2.35
N GLU A 151 30.62 -5.00 -2.31
CA GLU A 151 30.93 -3.77 -3.05
C GLU A 151 30.82 -3.93 -4.57
N ASP A 152 31.06 -5.14 -5.08
CA ASP A 152 31.02 -5.51 -6.49
C ASP A 152 29.62 -5.87 -7.01
N VAL A 153 28.64 -6.08 -6.12
CA VAL A 153 27.24 -6.25 -6.51
C VAL A 153 26.67 -4.91 -6.96
N THR A 154 26.19 -4.83 -8.21
CA THR A 154 25.52 -3.64 -8.74
C THR A 154 24.13 -3.52 -8.12
N VAL A 155 23.74 -2.30 -7.71
CA VAL A 155 22.39 -2.02 -7.19
C VAL A 155 21.62 -1.16 -8.19
N ASP A 156 20.61 -1.75 -8.82
CA ASP A 156 19.72 -1.08 -9.77
C ASP A 156 18.41 -0.69 -9.07
N VAL A 157 18.14 0.61 -9.00
CA VAL A 157 16.92 1.16 -8.38
C VAL A 157 15.91 1.52 -9.45
N TRP A 158 14.72 0.94 -9.35
CA TRP A 158 13.62 1.12 -10.30
C TRP A 158 12.55 2.05 -9.71
N ASP A 159 12.52 3.28 -10.20
CA ASP A 159 11.53 4.28 -9.81
C ASP A 159 10.25 4.14 -10.64
N SER A 160 9.14 3.84 -9.97
CA SER A 160 7.80 3.66 -10.56
C SER A 160 7.12 5.01 -10.84
N SER A 161 7.84 5.97 -11.43
CA SER A 161 7.36 7.31 -11.80
C SER A 161 6.62 7.35 -13.15
N SER A 162 6.30 6.18 -13.72
CA SER A 162 5.53 6.01 -14.97
C SER A 162 4.37 5.03 -14.76
N GLU A 163 3.66 4.66 -15.83
CA GLU A 163 2.58 3.66 -15.80
C GLU A 163 3.10 2.23 -15.51
N ILE A 164 4.43 2.04 -15.54
CA ILE A 164 5.07 0.75 -15.23
C ILE A 164 5.03 0.47 -13.73
N ARG A 165 4.81 -0.80 -13.36
CA ARG A 165 4.94 -1.31 -12.00
C ARG A 165 6.02 -2.39 -11.97
N TYR A 166 6.99 -2.24 -11.09
CA TYR A 166 8.10 -3.17 -10.98
C TYR A 166 7.89 -4.18 -9.86
N MET A 167 8.30 -5.42 -10.09
CA MET A 167 8.45 -6.46 -9.06
C MET A 167 9.83 -7.09 -9.21
N VAL A 168 10.51 -7.34 -8.11
CA VAL A 168 11.78 -8.06 -8.11
C VAL A 168 11.51 -9.57 -8.19
N LEU A 169 12.24 -10.27 -9.06
CA LEU A 169 12.37 -11.73 -9.00
C LEU A 169 13.61 -12.05 -8.16
N PRO A 170 13.46 -12.42 -6.88
CA PRO A 170 14.59 -12.72 -6.03
C PRO A 170 15.32 -13.98 -6.50
N GLN A 171 16.58 -14.11 -6.07
CA GLN A 171 17.34 -15.35 -6.29
C GLN A 171 16.74 -16.47 -5.45
N ARG A 172 16.70 -17.69 -6.02
CA ARG A 172 16.29 -18.88 -5.29
C ARG A 172 17.32 -19.17 -4.20
N PRO A 173 16.92 -19.34 -2.92
CA PRO A 173 17.87 -19.66 -1.85
C PRO A 173 18.57 -21.00 -2.08
N ASP A 174 19.82 -21.08 -1.68
CA ASP A 174 20.57 -22.33 -1.65
C ASP A 174 19.88 -23.40 -0.78
N GLY A 175 20.17 -24.67 -1.02
CA GLY A 175 19.60 -25.78 -0.22
C GLY A 175 18.13 -26.09 -0.49
N THR A 176 17.45 -25.33 -1.35
CA THR A 176 16.03 -25.54 -1.70
C THR A 176 15.81 -26.48 -2.89
N ALA A 177 16.86 -27.12 -3.44
CA ALA A 177 16.78 -27.93 -4.66
C ALA A 177 15.75 -29.08 -4.61
N GLY A 178 15.41 -29.58 -3.42
CA GLY A 178 14.41 -30.62 -3.22
C GLY A 178 12.99 -30.13 -2.98
N TYR A 179 12.79 -28.81 -2.86
CA TYR A 179 11.50 -28.21 -2.51
C TYR A 179 10.56 -28.25 -3.72
N ASP A 180 9.29 -28.51 -3.47
CA ASP A 180 8.22 -28.32 -4.45
C ASP A 180 7.81 -26.84 -4.59
N GLU A 181 6.86 -26.55 -5.48
CA GLU A 181 6.47 -25.17 -5.78
C GLU A 181 5.75 -24.48 -4.61
N ASP A 182 4.99 -25.23 -3.82
CA ASP A 182 4.28 -24.69 -2.66
C ASP A 182 5.30 -24.38 -1.55
N GLU A 183 6.22 -25.32 -1.28
CA GLU A 183 7.33 -25.10 -0.33
C GLU A 183 8.23 -23.92 -0.74
N LEU A 184 8.44 -23.69 -2.03
CA LEU A 184 9.19 -22.53 -2.53
C LEU A 184 8.39 -21.23 -2.40
N THR A 185 7.07 -21.27 -2.59
CA THR A 185 6.18 -20.12 -2.46
C THR A 185 6.24 -19.58 -1.03
N ASP A 186 6.23 -20.47 -0.04
CA ASP A 186 6.31 -20.12 1.40
C ASP A 186 7.61 -19.40 1.79
N LEU A 187 8.68 -19.52 0.99
CA LEU A 187 9.94 -18.81 1.23
C LEU A 187 9.94 -17.36 0.72
N VAL A 188 9.05 -17.00 -0.19
CA VAL A 188 9.09 -15.71 -0.87
C VAL A 188 8.39 -14.66 -0.02
N THR A 189 9.16 -13.69 0.46
CA THR A 189 8.64 -12.56 1.24
C THR A 189 8.22 -11.40 0.33
N ARG A 190 7.36 -10.52 0.86
CA ARG A 190 7.04 -9.22 0.24
C ARG A 190 8.31 -8.40 0.03
N ASP A 191 9.18 -8.36 1.03
CA ASP A 191 10.39 -7.53 1.04
C ASP A 191 11.42 -7.98 -0.01
N ALA A 192 11.55 -9.28 -0.24
CA ALA A 192 12.39 -9.82 -1.31
C ALA A 192 11.84 -9.48 -2.71
N MET A 193 10.51 -9.35 -2.86
CA MET A 193 9.86 -8.93 -4.11
C MET A 193 9.85 -7.41 -4.32
N ILE A 194 10.10 -6.61 -3.27
CA ILE A 194 10.41 -5.18 -3.38
C ILE A 194 11.91 -4.96 -3.64
N GLY A 195 12.74 -5.88 -3.15
CA GLY A 195 14.20 -5.80 -3.23
C GLY A 195 14.84 -5.09 -2.04
N VAL A 196 14.23 -5.19 -0.85
CA VAL A 196 14.85 -4.74 0.41
C VAL A 196 15.36 -5.90 1.27
N GLU A 197 15.23 -7.13 0.76
CA GLU A 197 15.70 -8.37 1.38
C GLU A 197 16.35 -9.29 0.32
N ARG A 198 17.32 -10.11 0.74
CA ARG A 198 17.73 -11.33 0.03
C ARG A 198 17.29 -12.55 0.82
N LEU A 199 16.76 -13.54 0.13
CA LEU A 199 16.27 -14.77 0.75
C LEU A 199 17.44 -15.70 1.05
N ASP A 200 17.68 -15.99 2.32
CA ASP A 200 18.70 -16.93 2.78
C ASP A 200 18.06 -18.19 3.37
N ALA A 201 18.64 -19.35 3.08
CA ALA A 201 18.14 -20.64 3.54
C ALA A 201 18.11 -20.79 5.09
N SER A 202 18.81 -19.92 5.83
CA SER A 202 18.84 -19.95 7.29
C SER A 202 17.84 -19.02 7.97
N SER A 203 17.22 -18.06 7.27
CA SER A 203 16.28 -17.12 7.91
C SER A 203 14.93 -17.80 8.23
N SER A 204 14.51 -18.76 7.41
CA SER A 204 13.25 -19.51 7.56
C SER A 204 13.22 -20.47 8.77
N ALA A 205 14.37 -20.77 9.38
CA ALA A 205 14.45 -21.67 10.55
C ALA A 205 14.17 -20.97 11.89
N SER A 206 13.93 -19.65 11.90
CA SER A 206 13.76 -18.87 13.15
C SER A 206 12.31 -18.84 13.67
N THR A 207 11.33 -19.29 12.90
CA THR A 207 9.91 -19.32 13.32
C THR A 207 9.57 -20.51 14.23
N GLU A 208 10.50 -21.45 14.44
CA GLU A 208 10.31 -22.55 15.39
C GLU A 208 11.33 -22.51 16.55
N ARG A 209 11.04 -21.77 17.62
CA ARG A 209 11.52 -22.12 18.98
C ARG A 209 10.42 -21.92 20.02
N VAL A 210 9.87 -23.02 20.53
CA VAL A 210 10.28 -23.66 21.79
C VAL A 210 9.93 -22.80 22.99
N THR A 211 8.86 -23.22 23.67
CA THR A 211 8.58 -22.89 25.07
C THR A 211 9.69 -23.43 25.96
N ASP A 212 10.56 -22.56 26.50
CA ASP A 212 11.03 -22.72 27.88
C ASP A 212 11.58 -21.39 28.41
N GLY A 213 11.27 -21.10 29.67
CA GLY A 213 11.51 -19.81 30.30
C GLY A 213 12.97 -19.58 30.73
N GLY A 214 13.39 -18.31 30.70
CA GLY A 214 14.62 -17.84 31.31
C GLY A 214 14.89 -16.39 30.93
N SER A 215 14.74 -15.49 31.90
CA SER A 215 14.94 -14.05 31.79
C SER A 215 16.37 -13.65 31.42
N ASP A 216 16.53 -12.90 30.34
CA ASP A 216 17.61 -11.92 30.17
C ASP A 216 17.03 -10.68 29.46
N GLU A 217 16.97 -9.57 30.19
CA GLU A 217 16.44 -8.28 29.75
C GLU A 217 17.60 -7.46 29.14
N SER A 218 17.94 -7.70 27.87
CA SER A 218 18.62 -6.70 27.01
C SER A 218 18.86 -7.28 25.62
N GLU A 219 17.86 -7.20 24.76
CA GLU A 219 17.94 -7.22 23.29
C GLU A 219 16.49 -7.27 22.78
N GLU A 220 15.81 -6.13 22.73
CA GLU A 220 14.52 -6.05 22.04
C GLU A 220 14.78 -6.17 20.54
N PRO A 221 14.23 -7.18 19.85
CA PRO A 221 14.59 -7.45 18.46
C PRO A 221 13.94 -6.42 17.54
N PHE A 222 14.75 -5.84 16.66
CA PHE A 222 14.42 -4.92 15.56
C PHE A 222 13.21 -5.37 14.69
N ALA A 223 12.82 -6.64 14.76
CA ALA A 223 11.62 -7.19 14.13
C ALA A 223 10.29 -6.56 14.64
N GLU A 224 10.23 -6.11 15.90
CA GLU A 224 9.07 -5.38 16.44
C GLU A 224 9.01 -3.94 15.91
N LEU A 225 10.17 -3.35 15.60
CA LEU A 225 10.28 -2.04 14.94
C LEU A 225 9.86 -2.09 13.45
N LEU A 226 9.98 -3.26 12.81
CA LEU A 226 9.64 -3.48 11.40
C LEU A 226 8.22 -4.04 11.18
N GLY A 227 7.45 -4.27 12.25
CA GLY A 227 6.02 -4.63 12.13
C GLY A 227 5.74 -5.94 11.37
N LEU A 228 6.63 -6.94 11.45
CA LEU A 228 6.50 -8.20 10.69
C LEU A 228 5.43 -9.20 11.20
N GLU A 229 4.46 -8.73 12.00
CA GLU A 229 3.15 -9.41 12.08
C GLU A 229 2.34 -9.02 10.83
N THR A 230 1.24 -9.73 10.50
CA THR A 230 0.38 -9.32 9.39
C THR A 230 -0.20 -7.93 9.66
N GLU A 231 0.50 -6.88 9.24
CA GLU A 231 0.03 -5.51 9.35
C GLU A 231 -1.38 -5.46 8.77
N PRO A 232 -2.35 -4.88 9.49
CA PRO A 232 -3.68 -4.73 8.93
C PRO A 232 -3.56 -3.92 7.63
N THR A 233 -4.23 -4.36 6.55
CA THR A 233 -4.21 -3.66 5.25
C THR A 233 -4.55 -2.17 5.38
N PHE A 234 -5.37 -1.82 6.37
CA PHE A 234 -5.68 -0.45 6.78
C PHE A 234 -5.64 -0.31 8.30
N ALA A 235 -5.03 0.75 8.82
CA ALA A 235 -4.98 1.05 10.26
C ALA A 235 -6.32 1.54 10.82
N ALA A 236 -7.23 2.07 9.97
CA ALA A 236 -8.54 2.52 10.40
C ALA A 236 -9.66 2.33 9.34
N PRO A 237 -10.92 2.08 9.76
CA PRO A 237 -12.03 1.87 8.82
C PRO A 237 -12.35 3.02 7.86
N TRP A 238 -11.90 4.24 8.16
CA TRP A 238 -12.09 5.39 7.25
C TRP A 238 -11.06 5.40 6.12
N GLN A 239 -9.85 4.86 6.36
CA GLN A 239 -8.80 4.70 5.35
C GLN A 239 -9.24 3.67 4.30
N ALA A 240 -9.70 2.51 4.77
CA ALA A 240 -10.31 1.47 3.92
C ALA A 240 -11.43 2.05 3.04
N ARG A 241 -12.30 2.87 3.63
CA ARG A 241 -13.40 3.51 2.91
C ARG A 241 -12.93 4.54 1.88
N ALA A 242 -11.95 5.38 2.20
CA ALA A 242 -11.38 6.33 1.25
C ALA A 242 -10.78 5.61 0.04
N PHE A 243 -10.02 4.54 0.31
CA PHE A 243 -9.48 3.65 -0.72
C PHE A 243 -10.59 3.00 -1.55
N GLY A 244 -11.55 2.34 -0.91
CA GLY A 244 -12.63 1.61 -1.59
C GLY A 244 -13.49 2.50 -2.47
N VAL A 245 -13.78 3.74 -2.04
CA VAL A 245 -14.48 4.73 -2.89
C VAL A 245 -13.67 5.04 -4.15
N THR A 246 -12.36 5.21 -4.02
CA THR A 246 -11.48 5.55 -5.14
C THR A 246 -11.39 4.40 -6.15
N VAL A 247 -11.21 3.17 -5.67
CA VAL A 247 -11.16 1.97 -6.52
C VAL A 247 -12.51 1.73 -7.20
N ALA A 248 -13.62 1.81 -6.45
CA ALA A 248 -14.95 1.61 -7.02
C ALA A 248 -15.30 2.66 -8.08
N LEU A 249 -14.85 3.91 -7.93
CA LEU A 249 -15.02 4.95 -8.96
C LEU A 249 -14.30 4.59 -10.26
N TYR A 250 -13.08 4.08 -10.15
CA TYR A 250 -12.27 3.64 -11.28
C TYR A 250 -12.88 2.42 -11.97
N GLU A 251 -13.22 1.38 -11.21
CA GLU A 251 -13.75 0.11 -11.74
C GLU A 251 -15.15 0.25 -12.34
N ASN A 252 -16.00 1.14 -11.81
CA ASN A 252 -17.34 1.37 -12.34
C ASN A 252 -17.35 2.08 -13.71
N GLY A 253 -16.18 2.40 -14.29
CA GLY A 253 -16.07 3.01 -15.61
C GLY A 253 -16.73 4.40 -15.70
N SER A 254 -16.84 5.08 -14.56
CA SER A 254 -17.58 6.35 -14.40
C SER A 254 -16.91 7.56 -15.08
N GLY A 255 -15.80 7.35 -15.81
CA GLY A 255 -14.94 8.40 -16.35
C GLY A 255 -13.92 8.92 -15.35
N PHE A 256 -13.73 8.22 -14.21
CA PHE A 256 -12.68 8.52 -13.24
C PHE A 256 -11.30 8.40 -13.89
N ASP A 257 -10.53 9.49 -13.85
CA ASP A 257 -9.19 9.55 -14.43
C ASP A 257 -8.14 9.22 -13.35
N TRP A 258 -7.61 7.99 -13.40
CA TRP A 258 -6.61 7.54 -12.46
C TRP A 258 -5.32 8.35 -12.52
N SER A 259 -4.89 8.77 -13.70
CA SER A 259 -3.67 9.58 -13.86
C SER A 259 -3.88 10.97 -13.25
N ALA A 260 -5.05 11.58 -13.44
CA ALA A 260 -5.38 12.86 -12.80
C ALA A 260 -5.51 12.76 -11.27
N PHE A 261 -5.96 11.62 -10.74
CA PHE A 261 -5.94 11.32 -9.31
C PHE A 261 -4.49 11.21 -8.81
N GLN A 262 -3.66 10.42 -9.50
CA GLN A 262 -2.26 10.22 -9.15
C GLN A 262 -1.48 11.54 -9.13
N GLU A 263 -1.67 12.41 -10.12
CA GLU A 263 -1.06 13.76 -10.15
C GLU A 263 -1.42 14.58 -8.91
N ARG A 264 -2.69 14.55 -8.48
CA ARG A 264 -3.12 15.25 -7.27
C ARG A 264 -2.54 14.63 -6.01
N LEU A 265 -2.45 13.30 -5.94
CA LEU A 265 -1.82 12.64 -4.81
C LEU A 265 -0.34 13.03 -4.70
N ILE A 266 0.37 13.15 -5.83
CA ILE A 266 1.74 13.65 -5.86
C ILE A 266 1.78 15.08 -5.30
N ASP A 267 0.90 15.99 -5.74
CA ASP A 267 0.82 17.36 -5.22
C ASP A 267 0.63 17.38 -3.68
N GLU A 268 -0.31 16.57 -3.14
CA GLU A 268 -0.60 16.52 -1.70
C GLU A 268 0.57 15.96 -0.88
N VAL A 269 1.24 14.95 -1.42
CA VAL A 269 2.42 14.34 -0.81
C VAL A 269 3.60 15.32 -0.80
N GLU A 270 3.84 16.05 -1.89
CA GLU A 270 4.89 17.06 -1.97
C GLU A 270 4.61 18.27 -1.07
N ALA A 271 3.34 18.61 -0.86
CA ALA A 271 2.93 19.69 0.03
C ALA A 271 3.16 19.39 1.53
N THR A 272 3.36 18.12 1.89
CA THR A 272 3.61 17.66 3.27
C THR A 272 5.07 17.21 3.41
N PRO A 273 6.02 18.14 3.65
CA PRO A 273 7.43 17.78 3.68
C PRO A 273 7.77 16.84 4.84
N ALA A 274 8.90 16.13 4.71
CA ALA A 274 9.35 15.13 5.68
C ALA A 274 9.58 15.68 7.10
N ASP A 275 9.83 16.99 7.21
CA ASP A 275 10.03 17.75 8.45
C ASP A 275 8.82 18.60 8.83
N ALA A 276 7.66 18.38 8.21
CA ALA A 276 6.43 19.08 8.58
C ALA A 276 6.12 18.86 10.07
N ASP A 277 5.92 19.96 10.80
CA ASP A 277 5.52 19.94 12.20
C ASP A 277 4.24 19.09 12.37
N GLY A 278 4.33 17.98 13.11
CA GLY A 278 3.17 17.18 13.51
C GLY A 278 3.03 15.78 12.89
N VAL A 279 3.92 15.37 11.98
CA VAL A 279 3.93 13.98 11.46
C VAL A 279 5.12 13.22 12.04
N ASP A 280 4.83 12.20 12.84
CA ASP A 280 5.83 11.25 13.32
C ASP A 280 5.97 10.09 12.33
N TYR A 281 6.90 10.20 11.39
CA TYR A 281 7.20 9.12 10.44
C TYR A 281 7.90 7.91 11.08
N GLY A 282 8.23 7.97 12.37
CA GLY A 282 8.64 6.82 13.17
C GLY A 282 7.44 6.04 13.74
N ASP A 283 6.24 6.61 13.69
CA ASP A 283 4.98 5.99 14.10
C ASP A 283 4.18 5.54 12.87
N ALA A 284 3.92 4.23 12.78
CA ALA A 284 3.25 3.64 11.63
C ALA A 284 1.80 4.15 11.47
N ASP A 285 1.07 4.29 12.58
CA ASP A 285 -0.32 4.75 12.56
C ASP A 285 -0.43 6.22 12.11
N ALA A 286 0.48 7.09 12.57
CA ALA A 286 0.56 8.49 12.16
C ALA A 286 0.95 8.62 10.69
N THR A 287 1.87 7.77 10.21
CA THR A 287 2.26 7.71 8.80
C THR A 287 1.08 7.29 7.91
N GLU A 288 0.39 6.21 8.26
CA GLU A 288 -0.80 5.74 7.53
C GLU A 288 -1.92 6.78 7.53
N ARG A 289 -2.19 7.40 8.68
CA ARG A 289 -3.15 8.49 8.79
C ARG A 289 -2.83 9.62 7.81
N THR A 290 -1.61 10.13 7.85
CA THR A 290 -1.16 11.25 7.00
C THR A 290 -1.31 10.91 5.52
N TYR A 291 -0.88 9.70 5.12
CA TYR A 291 -0.99 9.25 3.74
C TYR A 291 -2.45 9.17 3.27
N TYR A 292 -3.37 8.64 4.08
CA TYR A 292 -4.78 8.56 3.69
C TYR A 292 -5.53 9.90 3.80
N GLU A 293 -5.04 10.85 4.59
CA GLU A 293 -5.51 12.25 4.57
C GLU A 293 -5.13 12.91 3.22
N GLN A 294 -3.89 12.73 2.75
CA GLN A 294 -3.45 13.16 1.42
C GLN A 294 -4.25 12.48 0.30
N TRP A 295 -4.50 11.17 0.43
CA TRP A 295 -5.35 10.39 -0.49
C TRP A 295 -6.76 10.97 -0.59
N GLN A 296 -7.37 11.26 0.55
CA GLN A 296 -8.72 11.82 0.62
C GLN A 296 -8.77 13.23 0.01
N ALA A 297 -7.80 14.08 0.31
CA ALA A 297 -7.70 15.43 -0.24
C ALA A 297 -7.54 15.41 -1.77
N ALA A 298 -6.68 14.53 -2.29
CA ALA A 298 -6.49 14.34 -3.73
C ALA A 298 -7.78 13.87 -4.42
N LEU A 299 -8.49 12.91 -3.81
CA LEU A 299 -9.76 12.39 -4.32
C LEU A 299 -10.81 13.50 -4.38
N GLU A 300 -10.95 14.28 -3.30
CA GLU A 300 -11.93 15.37 -3.25
C GLU A 300 -11.63 16.44 -4.29
N ARG A 301 -10.37 16.89 -4.41
CA ARG A 301 -9.96 17.85 -5.44
C ARG A 301 -10.27 17.35 -6.85
N LEU A 302 -10.10 16.06 -7.10
CA LEU A 302 -10.45 15.47 -8.38
C LEU A 302 -11.96 15.49 -8.62
N LEU A 303 -12.75 15.02 -7.64
CA LEU A 303 -14.20 14.95 -7.74
C LEU A 303 -14.84 16.32 -7.93
N VAL A 304 -14.33 17.36 -7.27
CA VAL A 304 -14.79 18.75 -7.46
C VAL A 304 -14.48 19.25 -8.89
N THR A 305 -13.46 18.70 -9.54
CA THR A 305 -13.10 19.07 -10.92
C THR A 305 -13.87 18.25 -11.96
N GLN A 306 -14.10 16.96 -11.71
CA GLN A 306 -14.64 16.00 -12.68
C GLN A 306 -16.14 15.74 -12.57
N THR A 307 -16.77 16.12 -11.46
CA THR A 307 -18.18 15.87 -11.19
C THR A 307 -18.90 17.16 -10.81
N ASP A 308 -20.24 17.13 -10.75
CA ASP A 308 -21.06 18.22 -10.21
C ASP A 308 -21.04 18.24 -8.65
N LEU A 309 -19.92 17.88 -8.04
CA LEU A 309 -19.68 18.06 -6.60
C LEU A 309 -18.94 19.38 -6.40
N ASP A 310 -19.39 20.18 -5.43
CA ASP A 310 -18.67 21.37 -5.00
C ASP A 310 -18.25 21.23 -3.53
N THR A 311 -17.22 21.98 -3.15
CA THR A 311 -16.65 21.95 -1.81
C THR A 311 -17.68 22.31 -0.74
N GLU A 312 -18.58 23.27 -1.01
CA GLU A 312 -19.63 23.68 -0.07
C GLU A 312 -20.59 22.53 0.24
N THR A 313 -20.95 21.74 -0.77
CA THR A 313 -21.80 20.55 -0.62
C THR A 313 -21.11 19.45 0.17
N VAL A 314 -19.82 19.22 -0.08
CA VAL A 314 -19.02 18.25 0.68
C VAL A 314 -18.90 18.68 2.14
N ASP A 315 -18.58 19.95 2.39
CA ASP A 315 -18.44 20.52 3.73
C ASP A 315 -19.75 20.41 4.52
N ALA A 316 -20.88 20.85 3.93
CA ALA A 316 -22.18 20.76 4.58
C ALA A 316 -22.53 19.31 4.94
N ARG A 317 -22.32 18.37 4.01
CA ARG A 317 -22.57 16.94 4.27
C ARG A 317 -21.61 16.36 5.32
N ALA A 318 -20.36 16.80 5.36
CA ALA A 318 -19.40 16.39 6.39
C ALA A 318 -19.81 16.90 7.77
N THR A 319 -20.28 18.15 7.87
CA THR A 319 -20.84 18.71 9.12
C THR A 319 -22.03 17.88 9.61
N GLU A 320 -22.95 17.48 8.74
CA GLU A 320 -24.09 16.61 9.11
C GLU A 320 -23.63 15.26 9.70
N PHE A 321 -22.55 14.66 9.16
CA PHE A 321 -21.99 13.42 9.71
C PHE A 321 -21.22 13.64 11.01
N ALA A 322 -20.52 14.77 11.15
CA ALA A 322 -19.76 15.12 12.36
C ALA A 322 -20.68 15.45 13.54
N SER A 323 -21.79 16.14 13.29
CA SER A 323 -22.83 16.47 14.28
C SER A 323 -23.69 15.26 14.68
N GLY A 324 -23.68 14.20 13.85
CA GLY A 324 -24.53 13.02 14.01
C GLY A 324 -25.97 13.22 13.52
N GLU A 325 -26.25 14.34 12.84
CA GLU A 325 -27.53 14.58 12.16
C GLU A 325 -27.77 13.57 11.03
N ARG A 326 -26.68 13.05 10.45
CA ARG A 326 -26.69 11.99 9.44
C ARG A 326 -25.88 10.78 9.91
N THR A 327 -26.35 9.57 9.61
CA THR A 327 -25.60 8.33 9.88
C THR A 327 -25.32 7.51 8.63
N ALA A 328 -24.33 6.62 8.70
CA ALA A 328 -23.98 5.74 7.59
C ALA A 328 -25.11 4.78 7.19
N GLU A 329 -26.06 4.54 8.10
CA GLU A 329 -27.21 3.65 7.88
C GLU A 329 -28.15 4.18 6.79
N GLU A 330 -28.10 5.47 6.47
CA GLU A 330 -29.00 6.11 5.50
C GLU A 330 -28.68 5.78 4.04
N PHE A 331 -27.45 5.38 3.73
CA PHE A 331 -27.02 5.07 2.36
C PHE A 331 -26.43 3.68 2.19
N VAL A 332 -26.22 2.93 3.29
CA VAL A 332 -25.95 1.48 3.24
C VAL A 332 -27.28 0.76 3.08
N GLY A 333 -27.66 0.49 1.83
CA GLY A 333 -28.87 -0.27 1.54
C GLY A 333 -28.74 -1.73 1.96
N GLY A 334 -29.50 -2.19 2.96
CA GLY A 334 -29.70 -3.60 3.27
C GLY A 334 -29.25 -4.04 4.66
N SER A 335 -30.13 -4.75 5.37
CA SER A 335 -29.84 -5.33 6.69
C SER A 335 -28.65 -6.29 6.61
N ARG A 336 -27.52 -5.89 7.20
CA ARG A 336 -26.43 -6.81 7.54
C ARG A 336 -26.94 -7.75 8.65
N VAL A 337 -27.27 -8.98 8.31
CA VAL A 337 -27.45 -10.05 9.30
C VAL A 337 -26.04 -10.44 9.74
N HIS A 338 -25.74 -10.19 11.02
CA HIS A 338 -24.49 -10.53 11.69
C HIS A 338 -24.12 -12.01 11.60
#